data_AF-A0A0T9M1N2-F1
#
_entry.id   AF-A0A0T9M1N2-F1
#
_cell.length_a   1.000
_cell.length_b   1.000
_cell.length_c   1.000
_cell.angle_alpha   90.00
_cell.angle_beta   90.00
_cell.angle_gamma   90.00
#
_symmetry.space_group_name_H-M   'P 1'
#
loop_
_entity.id
_entity.type
_entity.pdbx_description
1 polymer ?
#
loop_
_entity_poly.entity_id
_entity_poly.type
_entity_poly.pdbx_seq_one_letter_code
_entity_poly.pdbx_strand_id
1 'polypeptide(L)'
;MNPHTGMTTNALLTQVLMELKSGNIRRCEAMGLTLEEIQELNQLTVEDLHYLVNSSVSILTFHINHTNLNMMLAQARQEQVRIQRIDRALALGGSIEMMQCYFGLTAAEVSTRRRLAGIPTRQGRNQMPAEAEEISIWEQWRTAKISNLDSLEALEVMMLIAEQQDIALTSVWTLVKGWIEQQQQRRAG
;
A
#
# COMPACT_ATOMS: atom_id res chain seq x y z
N MET A 1 -16.35 -12.95 34.03
CA MET A 1 -14.94 -13.29 34.32
C MET A 1 -14.38 -13.92 33.05
N ASN A 2 -13.47 -13.25 32.33
CA ASN A 2 -13.02 -13.73 31.02
C ASN A 2 -11.78 -14.62 31.19
N PRO A 3 -11.86 -15.94 30.93
CA PRO A 3 -10.72 -16.85 31.09
C PRO A 3 -9.57 -16.58 30.10
N HIS A 4 -9.83 -15.80 29.03
CA HIS A 4 -8.84 -15.47 28.01
C HIS A 4 -7.76 -14.46 28.46
N THR A 5 -8.04 -13.63 29.48
CA THR A 5 -7.03 -12.67 29.99
C THR A 5 -5.93 -13.37 30.80
N GLY A 6 -6.24 -14.46 31.52
CA GLY A 6 -5.24 -15.18 32.33
C GLY A 6 -4.18 -15.90 31.50
N MET A 7 -4.55 -16.56 30.39
CA MET A 7 -3.58 -17.23 29.49
C MET A 7 -2.63 -16.23 28.83
N THR A 8 -3.13 -15.05 28.48
CA THR A 8 -2.33 -13.99 27.84
C THR A 8 -1.34 -13.36 28.83
N THR A 9 -1.76 -13.17 30.09
CA THR A 9 -0.88 -12.69 31.17
C THR A 9 0.25 -13.67 31.46
N ASN A 10 -0.02 -14.98 31.49
CA ASN A 10 1.00 -15.99 31.76
C ASN A 10 2.05 -16.08 30.65
N ALA A 11 1.65 -15.96 29.38
CA ALA A 11 2.57 -15.95 28.24
C ALA A 11 3.48 -14.70 28.25
N LEU A 12 2.92 -13.52 28.55
CA LEU A 12 3.68 -12.27 28.64
C LEU A 12 4.64 -12.26 29.84
N LEU A 13 4.20 -12.75 30.99
CA LEU A 13 5.05 -12.85 32.18
C LEU A 13 6.21 -13.83 31.95
N THR A 14 5.95 -14.95 31.27
CA THR A 14 7.00 -15.87 30.82
C THR A 14 7.97 -15.20 29.85
N GLN A 15 7.47 -14.42 28.87
CA GLN A 15 8.31 -13.70 27.93
C GLN A 15 9.21 -12.66 28.63
N VAL A 16 8.65 -11.89 29.56
CA VAL A 16 9.40 -10.92 30.37
C VAL A 16 10.50 -11.61 31.17
N LEU A 17 10.20 -12.74 31.82
CA LEU A 17 11.19 -13.51 32.57
C LEU A 17 12.28 -14.09 31.67
N MET A 18 11.93 -14.54 30.47
CA MET A 18 12.90 -15.07 29.52
C MET A 18 13.85 -13.96 29.01
N GLU A 19 13.31 -12.77 28.69
CA GLU A 19 14.12 -11.60 28.32
C GLU A 19 15.01 -11.15 29.49
N LEU A 20 14.51 -11.15 30.73
CA LEU A 20 15.29 -10.87 31.94
C LEU A 20 16.43 -11.87 32.13
N LYS A 21 16.16 -13.18 32.07
CA LYS A 21 17.19 -14.22 32.22
C LYS A 21 18.20 -14.23 31.08
N SER A 22 17.82 -13.72 29.90
CA SER A 22 18.76 -13.51 28.78
C SER A 22 19.61 -12.24 28.91
N GLY A 23 19.38 -11.41 29.93
CA GLY A 23 20.12 -10.16 30.16
C GLY A 23 19.62 -8.96 29.36
N ASN A 24 18.47 -9.05 28.70
CA ASN A 24 17.94 -8.03 27.81
C ASN A 24 17.10 -6.96 28.56
N ILE A 25 17.73 -6.25 29.49
CA ILE A 25 17.06 -5.22 30.32
C ILE A 25 16.37 -4.14 29.45
N ARG A 26 17.03 -3.70 28.37
CA ARG A 26 16.46 -2.69 27.44
C ARG A 26 15.14 -3.11 26.80
N ARG A 27 14.94 -4.40 26.55
CA ARG A 27 13.67 -4.92 26.02
C ARG A 27 12.57 -4.91 27.08
N CYS A 28 12.93 -5.14 28.34
CA CYS A 28 11.99 -5.07 29.47
C CYS A 28 11.48 -3.63 29.67
N GLU A 29 12.38 -2.65 29.58
CA GLU A 29 12.00 -1.22 29.60
C GLU A 29 11.12 -0.84 28.42
N ALA A 30 11.42 -1.35 27.21
CA ALA A 30 10.59 -1.13 26.03
C ALA A 30 9.17 -1.75 26.14
N MET A 31 9.01 -2.78 26.98
CA MET A 31 7.70 -3.36 27.32
C MET A 31 6.94 -2.55 28.39
N GLY A 32 7.57 -1.50 28.94
CA GLY A 32 6.97 -0.59 29.93
C GLY A 32 7.30 -0.92 31.39
N LEU A 33 8.21 -1.86 31.65
CA LEU A 33 8.68 -2.14 33.01
C LEU A 33 9.68 -1.09 33.47
N THR A 34 9.52 -0.65 34.71
CA THR A 34 10.49 0.20 35.40
C THR A 34 11.70 -0.61 35.86
N LEU A 35 12.81 0.08 36.15
CA LEU A 35 14.02 -0.57 36.66
C LEU A 35 13.78 -1.28 38.00
N GLU A 36 12.95 -0.71 38.87
CA GLU A 36 12.57 -1.31 40.15
C GLU A 36 11.80 -2.62 39.93
N GLU A 37 10.79 -2.62 39.06
CA GLU A 37 10.03 -3.83 38.72
C GLU A 37 10.93 -4.92 38.11
N ILE A 38 11.90 -4.53 37.27
CA ILE A 38 12.88 -5.46 36.68
C ILE A 38 13.76 -6.10 37.77
N GLN A 39 14.20 -5.33 38.76
CA GLN A 39 15.00 -5.83 39.87
C GLN A 39 14.22 -6.81 40.76
N GLU A 40 12.95 -6.49 41.07
CA GLU A 40 12.05 -7.36 41.82
C GLU A 40 11.78 -8.67 41.06
N LEU A 41 11.46 -8.58 39.76
CA LEU A 41 11.24 -9.75 38.91
C LEU A 41 12.47 -10.67 38.83
N ASN A 42 13.68 -10.13 38.90
CA ASN A 42 14.91 -10.93 38.86
C ASN A 42 15.19 -11.69 40.17
N GLN A 43 14.62 -11.23 41.28
CA GLN A 43 14.75 -11.85 42.62
C GLN A 43 13.67 -12.89 42.91
N LEU A 44 12.66 -13.05 42.03
CA LEU A 44 11.58 -14.01 42.22
C LEU A 44 12.07 -15.45 42.34
N THR A 45 11.48 -16.16 43.31
CA THR A 45 11.63 -17.60 43.48
C THR A 45 10.61 -18.37 42.63
N VAL A 46 10.78 -19.70 42.54
CA VAL A 46 9.82 -20.58 41.87
C VAL A 46 8.44 -20.52 42.54
N GLU A 47 8.39 -20.33 43.86
CA GLU A 47 7.15 -20.21 44.62
C GLU A 47 6.44 -18.87 44.31
N ASP A 48 7.18 -17.77 44.20
CA ASP A 48 6.63 -16.47 43.82
C ASP A 48 6.07 -16.51 42.39
N LEU A 49 6.79 -17.18 41.48
CA LEU A 49 6.31 -17.39 40.11
C LEU A 49 5.03 -18.22 40.08
N HIS A 50 4.96 -19.29 40.87
CA HIS A 50 3.74 -20.10 40.98
C HIS A 50 2.57 -19.27 41.54
N TYR A 51 2.82 -18.38 42.50
CA TYR A 51 1.81 -17.46 43.02
C TYR A 51 1.33 -16.48 41.96
N LEU A 52 2.25 -15.83 41.23
CA LEU A 52 1.92 -14.85 40.19
C LEU A 52 1.12 -15.47 39.03
N VAL A 53 1.52 -16.65 38.57
CA VAL A 53 0.87 -17.37 37.46
C VAL A 53 -0.56 -17.83 37.80
N ASN A 54 -0.81 -18.13 39.08
CA ASN A 54 -2.12 -18.56 39.58
C ASN A 54 -2.97 -17.41 40.14
N SER A 55 -2.45 -16.18 40.15
CA SER A 55 -3.20 -15.01 40.57
C SER A 55 -4.37 -14.72 39.62
N SER A 56 -5.54 -14.42 40.19
CA SER A 56 -6.72 -14.01 39.42
C SER A 56 -6.70 -12.54 38.99
N VAL A 57 -5.66 -11.78 39.37
CA VAL A 57 -5.53 -10.36 39.07
C VAL A 57 -4.75 -10.16 37.77
N SER A 58 -5.35 -9.47 36.80
CA SER A 58 -4.65 -9.12 35.57
C SER A 58 -3.64 -7.99 35.83
N ILE A 59 -2.37 -8.25 35.55
CA ILE A 59 -1.29 -7.25 35.60
C ILE A 59 -1.31 -6.37 34.33
N LEU A 60 -2.00 -6.83 33.29
CA LEU A 60 -2.04 -6.17 31.99
C LEU A 60 -3.40 -5.54 31.74
N THR A 61 -3.38 -4.30 31.26
CA THR A 61 -4.53 -3.64 30.66
C THR A 61 -4.18 -3.26 29.23
N PHE A 62 -4.85 -3.88 28.25
CA PHE A 62 -4.66 -3.56 26.84
C PHE A 62 -5.76 -2.63 26.36
N HIS A 63 -5.38 -1.51 25.74
CA HIS A 63 -6.29 -0.60 25.08
C HIS A 63 -5.90 -0.49 23.60
N ILE A 64 -6.87 -0.70 22.72
CA ILE A 64 -6.69 -0.44 21.31
C ILE A 64 -6.69 1.08 21.12
N ASN A 65 -5.61 1.64 20.59
CA ASN A 65 -5.63 3.01 20.12
C ASN A 65 -6.46 3.08 18.82
N HIS A 66 -7.75 3.36 18.97
CA HIS A 66 -8.70 3.41 17.85
C HIS A 66 -8.32 4.46 16.80
N THR A 67 -7.70 5.58 17.22
CA THR A 67 -7.23 6.62 16.30
C THR A 67 -6.14 6.07 15.37
N ASN A 68 -5.11 5.45 15.93
CA ASN A 68 -4.03 4.86 15.14
C ASN A 68 -4.53 3.71 14.26
N LEU A 69 -5.38 2.84 14.81
CA LEU A 69 -5.96 1.74 14.05
C LEU A 69 -6.75 2.24 12.83
N ASN A 70 -7.60 3.25 13.02
CA ASN A 70 -8.40 3.82 11.94
C ASN A 70 -7.52 4.49 10.87
N MET A 71 -6.45 5.18 11.27
CA MET A 71 -5.48 5.75 10.32
C MET A 71 -4.79 4.65 9.50
N MET A 72 -4.30 3.59 10.15
CA MET A 72 -3.67 2.46 9.46
C MET A 72 -4.63 1.76 8.49
N LEU A 73 -5.89 1.57 8.90
CA LEU A 73 -6.93 1.00 8.03
C LEU A 73 -7.23 1.88 6.82
N ALA A 74 -7.29 3.20 7.01
CA ALA A 74 -7.49 4.14 5.90
C ALA A 74 -6.32 4.10 4.92
N GLN A 75 -5.08 4.09 5.42
CA GLN A 75 -3.87 3.96 4.59
C GLN A 75 -3.83 2.63 3.83
N ALA A 76 -4.17 1.52 4.49
CA ALA A 76 -4.21 0.21 3.85
C ALA A 76 -5.24 0.17 2.70
N ARG A 77 -6.41 0.79 2.87
CA ARG A 77 -7.41 0.91 1.80
C ARG A 77 -6.93 1.78 0.63
N GLN A 78 -6.25 2.89 0.92
CA GLN A 78 -5.67 3.72 -0.13
C GLN A 78 -4.60 2.97 -0.94
N GLU A 79 -3.77 2.19 -0.26
CA GLU A 79 -2.75 1.37 -0.93
C GLU A 79 -3.38 0.26 -1.78
N GLN A 80 -4.46 -0.37 -1.31
CA GLN A 80 -5.21 -1.35 -2.11
C GLN A 80 -5.72 -0.75 -3.42
N VAL A 81 -6.32 0.46 -3.36
CA VAL A 81 -6.79 1.17 -4.57
C VAL A 81 -5.61 1.50 -5.50
N ARG A 82 -4.47 1.93 -4.95
CA ARG A 82 -3.26 2.21 -5.73
C ARG A 82 -2.75 0.96 -6.45
N ILE A 83 -2.69 -0.18 -5.77
CA ILE A 83 -2.26 -1.46 -6.36
C ILE A 83 -3.22 -1.88 -7.49
N GLN A 84 -4.53 -1.79 -7.27
CA GLN A 84 -5.53 -2.12 -8.31
C GLN A 84 -5.36 -1.26 -9.56
N ARG A 85 -5.08 0.04 -9.41
CA ARG A 85 -4.81 0.96 -10.52
C ARG A 85 -3.53 0.59 -11.27
N ILE A 86 -2.47 0.22 -10.56
CA ILE A 86 -1.23 -0.24 -11.17
C ILE A 86 -1.50 -1.48 -12.03
N ASP A 87 -2.19 -2.47 -11.47
CA ASP A 87 -2.45 -3.74 -12.15
C ASP A 87 -3.36 -3.54 -13.37
N ARG A 88 -4.39 -2.69 -13.26
CA ARG A 88 -5.26 -2.29 -14.38
C ARG A 88 -4.46 -1.57 -15.48
N ALA A 89 -3.64 -0.59 -15.12
CA ALA A 89 -2.83 0.14 -16.09
C ALA A 89 -1.84 -0.79 -16.82
N LEU A 90 -1.25 -1.75 -16.12
CA LEU A 90 -0.37 -2.76 -16.73
C LEU A 90 -1.12 -3.69 -17.67
N ALA A 91 -2.30 -4.18 -17.26
CA ALA A 91 -3.14 -5.05 -18.07
C ALA A 91 -3.58 -4.38 -19.38
N LEU A 92 -3.86 -3.07 -19.34
CA LEU A 92 -4.18 -2.26 -20.52
C LEU A 92 -2.95 -1.87 -21.35
N GLY A 93 -1.75 -2.34 -21.00
CA GLY A 93 -0.54 -2.09 -21.77
C GLY A 93 0.08 -0.71 -21.52
N GLY A 94 -0.02 -0.17 -20.30
CA GLY A 94 0.67 1.04 -19.87
C GLY A 94 2.20 0.90 -19.91
N SER A 95 2.90 1.86 -20.50
CA SER A 95 4.35 1.85 -20.72
C SER A 95 5.15 2.08 -19.44
N ILE A 96 6.44 1.72 -19.45
CA ILE A 96 7.33 1.98 -18.29
C ILE A 96 7.35 3.48 -17.95
N GLU A 97 7.42 4.35 -18.95
CA GLU A 97 7.40 5.81 -18.78
C GLU A 97 6.11 6.27 -18.08
N MET A 98 4.96 5.74 -18.52
CA MET A 98 3.66 6.06 -17.92
C MET A 98 3.56 5.54 -16.47
N MET A 99 4.03 4.32 -16.22
CA MET A 99 4.05 3.74 -14.88
C MET A 99 4.96 4.52 -13.93
N GLN A 100 6.08 5.04 -14.43
CA GLN A 100 6.97 5.93 -13.69
C GLN A 100 6.30 7.28 -13.41
N CYS A 101 5.61 7.86 -14.40
CA CYS A 101 4.93 9.14 -14.28
C CYS A 101 3.81 9.10 -13.22
N TYR A 102 2.89 8.13 -13.28
CA TYR A 102 1.72 8.09 -12.39
C TYR A 102 1.99 7.39 -11.05
N PHE A 103 2.92 6.44 -11.01
CA PHE A 103 3.13 5.60 -9.83
C PHE A 103 4.56 5.64 -9.28
N GLY A 104 5.51 6.29 -9.95
CA GLY A 104 6.91 6.30 -9.52
C GLY A 104 7.59 4.95 -9.61
N LEU A 105 7.03 4.01 -10.38
CA LEU A 105 7.61 2.67 -10.53
C LEU A 105 8.82 2.70 -11.45
N THR A 106 9.86 1.97 -11.06
CA THR A 106 11.05 1.73 -11.89
C THR A 106 10.76 0.70 -12.99
N ALA A 107 11.61 0.68 -14.02
CA ALA A 107 11.54 -0.32 -15.08
C ALA A 107 11.61 -1.78 -14.55
N ALA A 108 12.43 -2.01 -13.50
CA ALA A 108 12.58 -3.32 -12.88
C ALA A 108 11.30 -3.78 -12.16
N GLU A 109 10.63 -2.87 -11.44
CA GLU A 109 9.34 -3.14 -10.77
C GLU A 109 8.25 -3.41 -11.79
N VAL A 110 8.16 -2.61 -12.87
CA VAL A 110 7.19 -2.81 -13.95
C VAL A 110 7.40 -4.17 -14.63
N SER A 111 8.64 -4.52 -14.97
CA SER A 111 9.00 -5.81 -15.58
C SER A 111 8.62 -6.98 -14.67
N THR A 112 8.91 -6.87 -13.37
CA THR A 112 8.59 -7.90 -12.38
C THR A 112 7.09 -8.08 -12.21
N ARG A 113 6.33 -6.99 -12.08
CA ARG A 113 4.87 -7.05 -11.96
C ARG A 113 4.22 -7.65 -13.19
N ARG A 114 4.64 -7.26 -14.40
CA ARG A 114 4.12 -7.86 -15.65
C ARG A 114 4.35 -9.36 -15.72
N ARG A 115 5.56 -9.81 -15.36
CA ARG A 115 5.90 -11.24 -15.31
C ARG A 115 5.04 -12.00 -14.30
N LEU A 116 4.82 -11.45 -13.10
CA LEU A 116 3.95 -12.07 -12.09
C LEU A 116 2.48 -12.10 -12.52
N ALA A 117 2.01 -11.08 -13.22
CA ALA A 117 0.65 -10.99 -13.74
C ALA A 117 0.42 -11.82 -15.03
N GLY A 118 1.46 -12.48 -15.56
CA GLY A 118 1.36 -13.24 -16.82
C GLY A 118 1.10 -12.36 -18.05
N ILE A 119 1.36 -11.05 -17.95
CA ILE A 119 1.17 -10.12 -19.07
C ILE A 119 2.32 -10.37 -20.06
N PRO A 120 2.04 -10.84 -21.29
CA PRO A 120 3.09 -11.07 -22.26
C PRO A 120 3.76 -9.73 -22.56
N THR A 121 5.09 -9.72 -22.56
CA THR A 121 5.85 -8.61 -23.15
C THR A 121 5.54 -8.59 -24.64
N ARG A 122 4.50 -7.84 -25.06
CA ARG A 122 4.17 -7.64 -26.47
C ARG A 122 5.39 -7.01 -27.15
N GLN A 123 6.19 -7.83 -27.83
CA GLN A 123 7.22 -7.38 -28.76
C GLN A 123 6.53 -7.02 -30.07
N GLY A 124 6.11 -5.78 -30.20
CA GLY A 124 5.50 -5.25 -31.42
C GLY A 124 5.21 -3.77 -31.27
N ARG A 125 5.32 -3.01 -32.36
CA ARG A 125 4.81 -1.65 -32.41
C ARG A 125 3.32 -1.72 -32.05
N ASN A 126 2.89 -0.96 -31.03
CA ASN A 126 1.48 -0.69 -30.85
C ASN A 126 0.96 -0.22 -32.19
N GLN A 127 -0.08 -0.87 -32.72
CA GLN A 127 -0.74 -0.37 -33.91
C GLN A 127 -1.22 1.04 -33.57
N MET A 128 -0.81 1.99 -34.39
CA MET A 128 -1.25 3.37 -34.21
C MET A 128 -2.77 3.38 -34.47
N PRO A 129 -3.57 4.03 -33.62
CA PRO A 129 -5.00 4.06 -33.79
C PRO A 129 -5.38 4.57 -35.18
N ALA A 130 -6.45 4.04 -35.76
CA ALA A 130 -6.98 4.56 -37.00
C ALA A 130 -7.52 5.99 -36.78
N GLU A 131 -7.63 6.80 -37.85
CA GLU A 131 -8.14 8.17 -37.75
C GLU A 131 -9.52 8.24 -37.06
N ALA A 132 -10.41 7.28 -37.33
CA ALA A 132 -11.71 7.18 -36.67
C ALA A 132 -11.60 6.91 -35.16
N GLU A 133 -10.63 6.10 -34.73
CA GLU A 133 -10.37 5.81 -33.33
C GLU A 133 -9.75 7.02 -32.63
N GLU A 134 -8.82 7.74 -33.27
CA GLU A 134 -8.25 8.98 -32.74
C GLU A 134 -9.34 10.03 -32.48
N ILE A 135 -10.29 10.20 -33.41
CA ILE A 135 -11.42 11.11 -33.24
C ILE A 135 -12.27 10.69 -32.05
N SER A 136 -12.58 9.39 -31.91
CA SER A 136 -13.38 8.89 -30.79
C SER A 136 -12.68 9.09 -29.44
N ILE A 137 -11.38 8.81 -29.36
CA ILE A 137 -10.54 9.04 -28.18
C ILE A 137 -10.56 10.53 -27.81
N TRP A 138 -10.42 11.42 -28.80
CA TRP A 138 -10.44 12.87 -28.58
C TRP A 138 -11.77 13.36 -28.00
N GLU A 139 -12.89 12.91 -28.56
CA GLU A 139 -14.22 13.30 -28.11
C GLU A 139 -14.50 12.85 -26.66
N GLN A 140 -14.13 11.61 -26.33
CA GLN A 140 -14.27 11.07 -24.98
C GLN A 140 -13.39 11.84 -23.98
N TRP A 141 -12.12 12.07 -24.32
CA TRP A 141 -11.21 12.85 -23.49
C TRP A 141 -11.72 14.27 -23.24
N ARG A 142 -12.19 14.96 -24.28
CA ARG A 142 -12.73 16.32 -24.18
C ARG A 142 -13.97 16.38 -23.30
N THR A 143 -14.83 15.36 -23.38
CA THR A 143 -16.05 15.27 -22.58
C THR A 143 -15.74 15.16 -21.08
N ALA A 144 -14.63 14.50 -20.72
CA ALA A 144 -14.20 14.35 -19.33
C ALA A 144 -13.69 15.66 -18.69
N LYS A 145 -13.39 16.71 -19.47
CA LYS A 145 -12.98 18.05 -18.98
C LYS A 145 -11.81 18.04 -17.97
N ILE A 146 -10.86 17.13 -18.18
CA ILE A 146 -9.69 16.99 -17.30
C ILE A 146 -8.75 18.18 -17.48
N SER A 147 -8.33 18.78 -16.37
CA SER A 147 -7.47 19.98 -16.36
C SER A 147 -5.98 19.66 -16.19
N ASN A 148 -5.66 18.52 -15.57
CA ASN A 148 -4.30 18.11 -15.25
C ASN A 148 -4.03 16.69 -15.72
N LEU A 149 -3.13 16.52 -16.69
CA LEU A 149 -2.74 15.22 -17.24
C LEU A 149 -2.05 14.33 -16.19
N ASP A 150 -1.31 14.90 -15.26
CA ASP A 150 -0.55 14.14 -14.25
C ASP A 150 -1.44 13.66 -13.09
N SER A 151 -2.74 13.99 -13.11
CA SER A 151 -3.69 13.57 -12.09
C SER A 151 -4.09 12.10 -12.23
N LEU A 152 -4.44 11.47 -11.12
CA LEU A 152 -5.03 10.12 -11.14
C LEU A 152 -6.39 10.09 -11.85
N GLU A 153 -7.10 11.23 -11.89
CA GLU A 153 -8.36 11.36 -12.63
C GLU A 153 -8.12 11.26 -14.15
N ALA A 154 -7.08 11.91 -14.67
CA ALA A 154 -6.64 11.76 -16.05
C ALA A 154 -6.35 10.29 -16.39
N LEU A 155 -5.61 9.60 -15.52
CA LEU A 155 -5.28 8.20 -15.70
C LEU A 155 -6.53 7.32 -15.76
N GLU A 156 -7.50 7.52 -14.86
CA GLU A 156 -8.76 6.77 -14.85
C GLU A 156 -9.55 6.95 -16.14
N VAL A 157 -9.62 8.18 -16.65
CA VAL A 157 -10.29 8.48 -17.93
C VAL A 157 -9.57 7.79 -19.09
N MET A 158 -8.24 7.86 -19.16
CA MET A 158 -7.49 7.18 -20.22
C MET A 158 -7.61 5.66 -20.15
N MET A 159 -7.64 5.07 -18.94
CA MET A 159 -7.90 3.64 -18.76
C MET A 159 -9.29 3.26 -19.26
N LEU A 160 -10.31 4.08 -18.96
CA LEU A 160 -11.67 3.85 -19.45
C LEU A 160 -11.75 3.92 -20.98
N ILE A 161 -11.11 4.92 -21.60
CA ILE A 161 -11.08 5.05 -23.07
C ILE A 161 -10.36 3.85 -23.70
N ALA A 162 -9.22 3.44 -23.14
CA ALA A 162 -8.46 2.29 -23.60
C ALA A 162 -9.31 1.00 -23.57
N GLU A 163 -10.08 0.79 -22.50
CA GLU A 163 -11.01 -0.34 -22.38
C GLU A 163 -12.15 -0.28 -23.39
N GLN A 164 -12.76 0.88 -23.59
CA GLN A 164 -13.90 1.04 -24.48
C GLN A 164 -13.54 0.90 -25.96
N GLN A 165 -12.33 1.31 -26.33
CA GLN A 165 -11.85 1.27 -27.71
C GLN A 165 -11.01 0.01 -28.01
N ASP A 166 -10.74 -0.84 -27.01
CA ASP A 166 -9.81 -1.99 -27.10
C ASP A 166 -8.42 -1.61 -27.65
N ILE A 167 -7.92 -0.45 -27.21
CA ILE A 167 -6.62 0.09 -27.61
C ILE A 167 -5.70 0.11 -26.39
N ALA A 168 -4.41 -0.16 -26.63
CA ALA A 168 -3.43 -0.10 -25.57
C ALA A 168 -3.34 1.30 -24.94
N LEU A 169 -3.32 1.35 -23.60
CA LEU A 169 -3.33 2.55 -22.79
C LEU A 169 -2.18 3.51 -23.11
N THR A 170 -1.03 2.97 -23.54
CA THR A 170 0.11 3.79 -23.97
C THR A 170 -0.22 4.62 -25.21
N SER A 171 -0.97 4.08 -26.17
CA SER A 171 -1.38 4.81 -27.39
C SER A 171 -2.31 5.97 -27.02
N VAL A 172 -3.30 5.71 -26.15
CA VAL A 172 -4.22 6.74 -25.64
C VAL A 172 -3.44 7.85 -24.94
N TRP A 173 -2.51 7.49 -24.03
CA TRP A 173 -1.69 8.46 -23.31
C TRP A 173 -0.83 9.32 -24.24
N THR A 174 -0.20 8.73 -25.26
CA THR A 174 0.61 9.48 -26.23
C THR A 174 -0.21 10.47 -27.05
N LEU A 175 -1.43 10.10 -27.47
CA LEU A 175 -2.33 11.00 -28.20
C LEU A 175 -2.77 12.17 -27.32
N VAL A 176 -3.24 11.87 -26.11
CA VAL A 176 -3.71 12.88 -25.15
C VAL A 176 -2.60 13.86 -24.78
N LYS A 177 -1.39 13.35 -24.49
CA LYS A 177 -0.22 14.19 -24.22
C LYS A 177 0.09 15.12 -25.38
N GLY A 178 0.11 14.60 -26.61
CA GLY A 178 0.36 15.39 -27.81
C GLY A 178 -0.68 16.50 -28.04
N TRP A 179 -1.97 16.23 -27.83
CA TRP A 179 -3.01 17.24 -27.97
C TRP A 179 -2.89 18.37 -26.93
N ILE A 180 -2.54 18.03 -25.69
CA ILE A 180 -2.37 19.02 -24.62
C ILE A 180 -1.16 19.92 -24.89
N GLU A 181 -0.03 19.35 -25.31
CA GLU A 181 1.18 20.09 -25.69
C GLU A 181 0.89 21.07 -26.85
N GLN A 182 0.19 20.61 -27.89
CA GLN A 182 -0.23 21.46 -29.01
C GLN A 182 -1.16 22.60 -28.58
N GLN A 183 -2.11 22.36 -27.67
CA GLN A 183 -2.99 23.40 -27.15
C GLN A 183 -2.24 24.45 -26.33
N GLN A 184 -1.23 24.04 -25.56
CA GLN A 184 -0.41 24.97 -24.78
C GLN A 184 0.45 25.84 -25.70
N GLN A 185 1.05 25.28 -26.74
CA GLN A 185 1.80 26.05 -27.74
C GLN A 185 0.92 27.07 -28.48
N ARG A 186 -0.32 26.72 -28.85
CA ARG A 186 -1.27 27.63 -29.49
C ARG A 186 -1.78 28.75 -28.59
N ARG A 187 -1.69 28.60 -27.26
CA ARG A 187 -2.07 29.65 -26.30
C ARG A 187 -0.91 30.60 -25.97
N ALA A 188 0.32 30.17 -26.24
CA ALA A 188 1.54 30.91 -25.92
C ALA A 188 2.09 31.74 -27.10
N GLY A 189 1.64 31.46 -28.33
CA GLY A 189 1.93 32.25 -29.53
C GLY A 189 0.74 33.10 -29.94
#